data_AF-A0A6A8N078-F1
#
_entry.id   AF-A0A6A8N078-F1
#
_cell.length_a   1.000
_cell.length_b   1.000
_cell.length_c   1.000
_cell.angle_alpha   90.00
_cell.angle_beta   90.00
_cell.angle_gamma   90.00
#
_symmetry.space_group_name_H-M   'P 1'
#
loop_
_entity.id
_entity.type
_entity.pdbx_description
1 polymer ?
#
loop_
_entity_poly.entity_id
_entity_poly.type
_entity_poly.pdbx_seq_one_letter_code
_entity_poly.pdbx_strand_id
1 'polypeptide(L)'
;MLILLLERVVYMALEAENARATLRSMWEAQGDPVVALDEDCNPNKVCKNMAGITFDGYAEEGADIRVAWREKLAREGKLNTSGGSIRDLVLGPVETR
;
A
#
# COMPACT_ATOMS: atom_id res chain seq x y z
N MET A 1 29.74 10.88 18.96
CA MET A 1 28.63 9.93 18.73
C MET A 1 27.26 10.60 18.80
N LEU A 2 26.97 11.41 19.84
CA LEU A 2 25.69 12.12 19.97
C LEU A 2 25.41 13.11 18.83
N ILE A 3 26.43 13.83 18.35
CA ILE A 3 26.31 14.82 17.25
C ILE A 3 25.92 14.14 15.93
N LEU A 4 26.53 13.00 15.60
CA LEU A 4 26.20 12.22 14.39
C LEU A 4 24.77 11.66 14.44
N LEU A 5 24.27 11.31 15.62
CA LEU A 5 22.89 10.89 15.82
C LEU A 5 21.91 12.04 15.60
N LEU A 6 22.24 13.24 16.11
CA LEU A 6 21.43 14.44 15.90
C LEU A 6 21.38 14.85 14.42
N GLU A 7 22.51 14.85 13.73
CA GLU A 7 22.57 15.13 12.28
C GLU A 7 21.71 14.15 11.49
N ARG A 8 21.77 12.85 11.84
CA ARG A 8 20.96 11.82 11.17
C ARG A 8 19.46 11.99 11.45
N VAL A 9 19.08 12.36 12.67
CA VAL A 9 17.67 12.65 13.01
C VAL A 9 17.16 13.87 12.24
N VAL A 10 17.96 14.93 12.14
CA VAL A 10 17.61 16.13 11.37
C VAL A 10 17.47 15.81 9.88
N TYR A 11 18.38 15.01 9.33
CA TYR A 11 18.33 14.56 7.94
C TYR A 11 17.05 13.75 7.63
N MET A 12 16.74 12.76 8.48
CA MET A 12 15.53 11.93 8.32
C MET A 12 14.24 12.76 8.43
N ALA A 13 14.21 13.77 9.31
CA ALA A 13 13.08 14.67 9.43
C ALA A 13 12.90 15.55 8.19
N LEU A 14 14.01 16.01 7.60
CA LEU A 14 13.99 16.80 6.36
C LEU A 14 13.51 15.96 5.17
N GLU A 15 13.98 14.71 5.03
CA GLU A 15 13.47 13.81 3.99
C GLU A 15 11.97 13.53 4.14
N ALA A 16 11.49 13.35 5.36
CA ALA A 16 10.06 13.13 5.62
C ALA A 16 9.21 14.35 5.21
N GLU A 17 9.68 15.57 5.48
CA GLU A 17 8.97 16.80 5.05
C GLU A 17 9.01 16.98 3.53
N ASN A 18 10.12 16.66 2.87
CA ASN A 18 10.22 16.70 1.41
C ASN A 18 9.27 15.67 0.74
N ALA A 19 9.19 14.46 1.29
CA ALA A 19 8.24 13.45 0.83
C ALA A 19 6.80 13.92 1.01
N ARG A 20 6.46 14.50 2.17
CA ARG A 20 5.13 15.08 2.43
C ARG A 20 4.78 16.22 1.47
N ALA A 21 5.71 17.13 1.21
CA ALA A 21 5.51 18.23 0.26
C ALA A 21 5.24 17.71 -1.15
N THR A 22 5.95 16.68 -1.58
CA THR A 22 5.75 16.02 -2.88
C THR A 22 4.39 15.34 -2.97
N LEU A 23 4.00 14.58 -1.93
CA LEU A 23 2.69 13.93 -1.90
C LEU A 23 1.56 14.95 -1.91
N ARG A 24 1.71 16.07 -1.19
CA ARG A 24 0.75 17.16 -1.19
C ARG A 24 0.64 17.83 -2.57
N SER A 25 1.77 18.10 -3.23
CA SER A 25 1.74 18.70 -4.57
C SER A 25 1.14 17.76 -5.60
N MET A 26 1.37 16.44 -5.50
CA MET A 26 0.71 15.44 -6.36
C MET A 26 -0.80 15.40 -6.12
N TRP A 27 -1.23 15.52 -4.85
CA TRP A 27 -2.65 15.53 -4.48
C TRP A 27 -3.37 16.82 -4.91
N GLU A 28 -2.72 17.98 -4.76
CA GLU A 28 -3.25 19.27 -5.19
C GLU A 28 -3.24 19.43 -6.73
N ALA A 29 -2.24 18.86 -7.41
CA ALA A 29 -2.17 18.81 -8.87
C ALA A 29 -3.22 17.85 -9.46
N GLN A 30 -3.82 16.96 -8.67
CA GLN A 30 -5.00 16.16 -9.02
C GLN A 30 -6.30 16.98 -8.97
N GLY A 31 -6.22 18.27 -9.31
CA GLY A 31 -7.38 19.14 -9.55
C GLY A 31 -8.12 18.86 -10.85
N ASP A 32 -8.05 17.64 -11.40
CA ASP A 32 -9.08 17.17 -12.34
C ASP A 32 -10.22 16.63 -11.47
N PRO A 33 -11.34 17.36 -11.36
CA PRO A 33 -12.38 17.08 -10.39
C PRO A 33 -13.04 15.77 -10.78
N VAL A 34 -12.68 14.69 -10.09
CA VAL A 34 -13.07 13.34 -10.48
C VAL A 34 -12.35 13.02 -11.80
N VAL A 35 -11.41 12.07 -11.83
CA VAL A 35 -11.21 11.26 -13.05
C VAL A 35 -12.62 11.04 -13.55
N ALA A 36 -13.05 11.61 -14.67
CA ALA A 36 -14.44 11.50 -15.10
C ALA A 36 -14.76 10.01 -15.03
N LEU A 37 -15.41 9.60 -13.94
CA LEU A 37 -15.77 8.22 -13.68
C LEU A 37 -16.93 8.14 -14.63
N ASP A 38 -16.60 7.80 -15.88
CA ASP A 38 -17.51 7.65 -16.99
C ASP A 38 -18.71 6.92 -16.41
N GLU A 39 -19.86 7.59 -16.44
CA GLU A 39 -21.05 7.28 -15.67
C GLU A 39 -21.17 5.76 -15.55
N ASP A 40 -20.90 5.23 -14.34
CA ASP A 40 -20.52 3.84 -14.12
C ASP A 40 -21.42 2.90 -14.95
N CYS A 41 -20.83 2.27 -15.97
CA CYS A 41 -21.48 1.41 -17.00
C CYS A 41 -22.07 2.09 -18.24
N ASN A 42 -21.29 2.91 -18.97
CA ASN A 42 -21.57 3.17 -20.39
C ASN A 42 -21.66 1.83 -21.17
N PRO A 43 -22.80 1.44 -21.77
CA PRO A 43 -22.97 0.15 -22.44
C PRO A 43 -22.06 -0.05 -23.67
N ASN A 44 -21.43 1.03 -24.16
CA ASN A 44 -20.48 0.98 -25.28
C ASN A 44 -19.02 0.85 -24.82
N LYS A 45 -18.73 0.93 -23.51
CA LYS A 45 -17.41 0.63 -22.96
C LYS A 45 -17.38 -0.83 -22.54
N VAL A 46 -16.38 -1.57 -23.01
CA VAL A 46 -16.04 -2.88 -22.44
C VAL A 46 -15.45 -2.64 -21.06
N CYS A 47 -16.30 -2.46 -20.05
CA CYS A 47 -15.89 -2.63 -18.66
C CYS A 47 -15.40 -4.07 -18.55
N LYS A 48 -14.09 -4.27 -18.37
CA LYS A 48 -13.56 -5.59 -18.05
C LYS A 48 -14.26 -6.03 -16.77
N ASN A 49 -15.23 -6.94 -16.90
CA ASN A 49 -15.95 -7.42 -15.73
C ASN A 49 -14.92 -8.08 -14.80
N MET A 50 -14.97 -7.72 -13.53
CA MET A 50 -14.07 -8.31 -12.52
C MET A 50 -14.55 -9.71 -12.10
N ALA A 51 -15.62 -10.22 -12.72
CA ALA A 51 -16.25 -11.49 -12.38
C ALA A 51 -15.30 -12.70 -12.48
N GLY A 52 -14.25 -12.60 -13.31
CA GLY A 52 -13.22 -13.64 -13.44
C GLY A 52 -11.95 -13.39 -12.62
N ILE A 53 -11.88 -12.33 -11.81
CA ILE A 53 -10.70 -12.08 -10.95
C ILE A 53 -10.93 -12.76 -9.61
N THR A 54 -10.32 -13.93 -9.45
CA THR A 54 -10.36 -14.75 -8.24
C THR A 54 -8.94 -15.00 -7.72
N PHE A 55 -8.84 -15.62 -6.54
CA PHE A 55 -7.58 -16.15 -6.00
C PHE A 55 -7.44 -17.65 -6.30
N ASP A 56 -8.07 -18.14 -7.36
CA ASP A 56 -7.99 -19.56 -7.73
C ASP A 56 -6.56 -19.92 -8.15
N GLY A 57 -6.12 -21.11 -7.75
CA GLY A 57 -4.74 -21.57 -7.97
C GLY A 57 -3.69 -20.89 -7.09
N TYR A 58 -4.10 -20.01 -6.18
CA TYR A 58 -3.19 -19.38 -5.21
C TYR A 58 -2.97 -20.22 -3.96
N ALA A 59 -3.95 -21.03 -3.60
CA ALA A 59 -3.92 -22.00 -2.52
C ALA A 59 -4.70 -23.25 -2.95
N GLU A 60 -4.33 -24.41 -2.39
CA GLU A 60 -5.09 -25.64 -2.55
C GLU A 60 -6.50 -25.49 -1.94
N GLU A 61 -7.45 -26.32 -2.40
CA GLU A 61 -8.83 -26.26 -1.93
C GLU A 61 -8.90 -26.52 -0.40
N GLY A 62 -9.54 -25.59 0.33
CA GLY A 62 -9.62 -25.64 1.79
C GLY A 62 -8.40 -25.11 2.55
N ALA A 63 -7.31 -24.73 1.86
CA ALA A 63 -6.16 -24.10 2.49
C ALA A 63 -6.38 -22.60 2.75
N ASP A 64 -5.71 -22.05 3.77
CA ASP A 64 -5.78 -20.61 4.06
C ASP A 64 -4.97 -19.81 3.03
N ILE A 65 -5.69 -19.10 2.16
CA ILE A 65 -5.14 -18.20 1.14
C ILE A 65 -4.14 -17.19 1.73
N ARG A 66 -4.36 -16.73 2.98
CA ARG A 66 -3.45 -15.77 3.63
C ARG A 66 -2.10 -16.40 3.93
N VAL A 67 -2.06 -17.68 4.29
CA VAL A 67 -0.83 -18.43 4.52
C VAL A 67 -0.09 -18.62 3.20
N ALA A 68 -0.77 -19.14 2.18
CA ALA A 68 -0.19 -19.37 0.86
C ALA A 68 0.40 -18.09 0.24
N TRP A 69 -0.30 -16.96 0.41
CA TRP A 69 0.21 -15.66 -0.03
C TRP A 69 1.49 -15.25 0.70
N ARG A 70 1.54 -15.38 2.04
CA ARG A 70 2.74 -15.07 2.82
C ARG A 70 3.92 -15.95 2.43
N GLU A 71 3.70 -17.24 2.20
CA GLU A 71 4.73 -18.17 1.74
C GLU A 71 5.28 -17.78 0.36
N LYS A 72 4.40 -17.37 -0.56
CA LYS A 72 4.83 -16.84 -1.86
C LYS A 72 5.68 -15.59 -1.71
N LEU A 73 5.25 -14.63 -0.89
CA LEU A 73 6.03 -13.42 -0.63
C LEU A 73 7.39 -13.74 0.00
N ALA A 74 7.46 -14.72 0.90
CA ALA A 74 8.72 -15.17 1.49
C ALA A 74 9.65 -15.75 0.43
N ARG A 75 9.12 -16.65 -0.43
CA ARG A 75 9.86 -17.27 -1.53
C ARG A 75 10.38 -16.25 -2.55
N GLU A 76 9.62 -15.19 -2.80
CA GLU A 76 10.00 -14.10 -3.71
C GLU A 76 10.90 -13.03 -3.04
N GLY A 77 11.21 -13.16 -1.75
CA GLY A 77 11.99 -12.17 -1.00
C GLY A 77 11.26 -10.84 -0.78
N LYS A 78 9.94 -10.83 -0.95
CA LYS A 78 9.06 -9.65 -0.82
C LYS A 78 8.38 -9.57 0.55
N LEU A 79 8.48 -10.63 1.35
CA LEU A 79 7.93 -10.62 2.70
C LEU A 79 8.84 -9.79 3.61
N ASN A 80 8.36 -8.61 3.99
CA ASN A 80 8.97 -7.84 5.06
C ASN A 80 8.42 -8.31 6.42
N THR A 81 9.24 -9.03 7.19
CA THR A 81 8.86 -9.53 8.52
C THR A 81 8.92 -8.47 9.63
N SER A 82 9.60 -7.34 9.39
CA SER A 82 9.59 -6.19 10.29
C SER A 82 8.53 -5.15 9.92
N GLY A 83 7.84 -5.36 8.79
CA GLY A 83 6.72 -4.53 8.37
C GLY A 83 5.47 -4.82 9.19
N GLY A 84 4.85 -3.78 9.74
CA GLY A 84 3.51 -3.87 10.34
C GLY A 84 2.45 -4.23 9.31
N SER A 85 1.25 -4.56 9.78
CA SER A 85 0.11 -4.77 8.90
C SER A 85 -0.36 -3.46 8.25
N ILE A 86 -1.12 -3.54 7.16
CA ILE A 86 -1.81 -2.37 6.59
C ILE A 86 -2.69 -1.69 7.64
N ARG A 87 -3.26 -2.47 8.57
CA ARG A 87 -4.00 -1.90 9.70
C ARG A 87 -3.10 -1.03 10.57
N ASP A 88 -1.90 -1.48 10.91
CA ASP A 88 -0.96 -0.70 11.72
C ASP A 88 -0.49 0.57 10.99
N LEU A 89 -0.38 0.51 9.66
CA LEU A 89 -0.12 1.68 8.83
C LEU A 89 -1.26 2.71 8.88
N VAL A 90 -2.52 2.25 8.85
CA VAL A 90 -3.71 3.12 8.76
C VAL A 90 -4.17 3.61 10.13
N LEU A 91 -4.15 2.75 11.15
CA LEU A 91 -4.69 3.01 12.49
C LEU A 91 -3.59 3.28 13.53
N GLY A 92 -2.32 3.15 13.14
CA GLY A 92 -1.21 3.13 14.08
C GLY A 92 -1.01 1.75 14.73
N PRO A 93 0.16 1.52 15.36
CA PRO A 93 0.44 0.26 16.03
C PRO A 93 -0.56 0.01 17.16
N VAL A 94 -1.03 -1.23 17.29
CA VAL A 94 -1.82 -1.65 18.45
C VAL A 94 -0.97 -1.47 19.71
N GLU A 95 -1.40 -0.58 20.62
CA GLU A 95 -0.80 -0.55 21.97
C GLU A 95 -1.12 -1.87 22.67
N THR A 96 -0.11 -2.73 22.78
CA THR A 96 -0.14 -3.88 23.69
C THR A 96 -0.05 -3.34 25.12
N ARG A 97 -1.18 -3.28 25.80
CA ARG A 97 -1.29 -2.99 27.23
C ARG A 97 -0.81 -4.16 28.07
#